data_AF-A0A624PLZ1-F1
#
_entry.id   AF-A0A624PLZ1-F1
#
_cell.length_a   1.000
_cell.length_b   1.000
_cell.length_c   1.000
_cell.angle_alpha   90.00
_cell.angle_beta   90.00
_cell.angle_gamma   90.00
#
_symmetry.space_group_name_H-M   'P 1'
#
loop_
_entity.id
_entity.type
_entity.pdbx_description
1 polymer ?
#
loop_
_entity_poly.entity_id
_entity_poly.type
_entity_poly.pdbx_seq_one_letter_code
_entity_poly.pdbx_strand_id
1 'polypeptide(L)'
;ITSINKEFSGSKTNELIANIFLRHGNMPCDVYESDSICAQIIDNATVSIACDDKNMQIEALPCDQNNTECARLQMVELRGTWGRVNIDTDCAVTVLLPYE
;
A
#
# COMPACT_ATOMS: atom_id res chain seq x y z
N ILE A 1 10.40 9.01 10.46
CA ILE A 1 9.70 7.81 10.97
C ILE A 1 8.22 8.13 10.95
N THR A 2 7.47 7.53 10.04
CA THR A 2 6.02 7.75 9.92
C THR A 2 5.33 6.48 10.40
N SER A 3 5.20 6.32 11.72
CA SER A 3 4.42 5.21 12.29
C SER A 3 2.94 5.56 12.21
N ILE A 4 2.12 4.65 11.68
CA ILE A 4 0.66 4.79 11.63
C ILE A 4 0.09 3.69 12.52
N ASN A 5 -0.76 4.05 13.48
CA ASN A 5 -1.52 3.09 14.28
C ASN A 5 -2.96 3.02 13.76
N LYS A 6 -3.49 1.81 13.59
CA LYS A 6 -4.89 1.56 13.21
C LYS A 6 -5.47 0.44 14.04
N GLU A 7 -6.69 0.65 14.51
CA GLU A 7 -7.45 -0.33 15.27
C GLU A 7 -8.66 -0.79 14.44
N PHE A 8 -8.88 -2.10 14.40
CA PHE A 8 -10.02 -2.72 13.74
C PHE A 8 -10.67 -3.74 14.68
N SER A 9 -11.98 -3.97 14.50
CA SER A 9 -12.74 -4.91 15.30
C SER A 9 -13.36 -6.03 14.46
N GLY A 10 -13.38 -7.23 15.04
CA GLY A 10 -13.92 -8.44 14.42
C GLY A 10 -13.00 -9.04 13.35
N SER A 11 -13.47 -10.12 12.73
CA SER A 11 -12.81 -10.72 11.57
C SER A 11 -13.04 -9.86 10.33
N LYS A 12 -12.00 -9.70 9.52
CA LYS A 12 -12.04 -8.92 8.28
C LYS A 12 -11.51 -9.72 7.09
N THR A 13 -12.06 -9.43 5.92
CA THR A 13 -11.64 -9.99 4.64
C THR A 13 -11.45 -8.85 3.66
N ASN A 14 -10.26 -8.76 3.07
CA ASN A 14 -9.89 -7.73 2.09
C ASN A 14 -10.15 -6.27 2.57
N GLU A 15 -9.94 -6.02 3.86
CA GLU A 15 -10.17 -4.72 4.49
C GLU A 15 -9.07 -3.73 4.11
N LEU A 16 -9.45 -2.51 3.79
CA LEU A 16 -8.49 -1.46 3.47
C LEU A 16 -7.74 -1.00 4.72
N ILE A 17 -6.46 -1.33 4.80
CA ILE A 17 -5.59 -0.92 5.90
C ILE A 17 -5.02 0.45 5.63
N ALA A 18 -4.39 0.69 4.48
CA ALA A 18 -3.75 1.98 4.20
C ALA A 18 -3.56 2.20 2.69
N ASN A 19 -3.29 3.45 2.33
CA ASN A 19 -2.97 3.84 0.96
C ASN A 19 -1.57 4.44 0.94
N ILE A 20 -0.75 4.00 0.00
CA ILE A 20 0.58 4.56 -0.25
C ILE A 20 0.47 5.52 -1.44
N PHE A 21 0.99 6.73 -1.23
CA PHE A 21 1.01 7.78 -2.24
C PHE A 21 2.47 8.14 -2.55
N LEU A 22 2.79 8.27 -3.82
CA LEU A 22 4.06 8.84 -4.26
C LEU A 22 3.89 10.34 -4.52
N ARG A 23 4.87 11.14 -4.11
CA ARG A 23 4.91 12.57 -4.41
C ARG A 23 6.26 12.92 -5.02
N HIS A 24 6.25 13.75 -6.05
CA HIS A 24 7.45 14.36 -6.60
C HIS A 24 7.43 15.85 -6.25
N GLY A 25 8.31 16.24 -5.32
CA GLY A 25 8.21 17.54 -4.65
C GLY A 25 6.89 17.68 -3.89
N ASN A 26 6.12 18.74 -4.18
CA ASN A 26 4.82 18.97 -3.55
C ASN A 26 3.63 18.41 -4.34
N MET A 27 3.83 17.85 -5.54
CA MET A 27 2.74 17.33 -6.36
C MET A 27 2.56 15.82 -6.11
N PRO A 28 1.31 15.34 -5.89
CA PRO A 28 1.04 13.92 -5.88
C PRO A 28 1.27 13.36 -7.29
N CYS A 29 1.87 12.17 -7.35
CA CYS A 29 1.98 11.45 -8.60
C CYS A 29 0.61 10.92 -9.03
N ASP A 30 0.29 11.08 -10.30
CA ASP A 30 -0.93 10.58 -10.94
C ASP A 30 -0.59 9.29 -11.71
N VAL A 31 -1.22 8.18 -11.35
CA VAL A 31 -0.95 6.87 -11.98
C VAL A 31 -1.47 6.79 -13.42
N TYR A 32 -2.34 7.71 -13.85
CA TYR A 32 -2.88 7.73 -15.21
C TYR A 32 -2.08 8.63 -16.17
N GLU A 33 -1.06 9.35 -15.69
CA GLU A 33 -0.15 10.13 -16.55
C GLU A 33 1.04 9.28 -17.01
N SER A 34 0.83 8.49 -18.06
CA SER A 34 1.78 7.49 -18.60
C SER A 34 3.14 8.03 -19.05
N ASP A 35 3.25 9.32 -19.42
CA ASP A 35 4.49 9.93 -19.90
C ASP A 35 5.27 10.69 -18.80
N SER A 36 4.95 10.47 -17.52
CA SER A 36 5.59 11.15 -16.39
C SER A 36 6.68 10.30 -15.72
N ILE A 37 7.68 10.95 -15.12
CA ILE A 37 8.66 10.26 -14.25
C ILE A 37 7.98 9.51 -13.10
N CYS A 38 6.83 10.00 -12.64
CA CYS A 38 5.99 9.37 -11.65
C CYS A 38 5.47 8.00 -12.13
N ALA A 39 4.93 7.90 -13.34
CA ALA A 39 4.44 6.63 -13.88
C ALA A 39 5.58 5.59 -13.97
N GLN A 40 6.75 6.00 -14.49
CA GLN A 40 7.91 5.12 -14.58
C GLN A 40 8.42 4.61 -13.23
N ILE A 41 8.39 5.46 -12.20
CA ILE A 41 8.77 5.08 -10.84
C ILE A 41 7.73 4.12 -10.26
N ILE A 42 6.44 4.40 -10.44
CA ILE A 42 5.35 3.59 -9.90
C ILE A 42 5.34 2.20 -10.52
N ASP A 43 5.47 2.09 -11.85
CA ASP A 43 5.44 0.82 -12.58
C ASP A 43 6.58 -0.12 -12.17
N ASN A 44 7.73 0.43 -11.76
CA ASN A 44 8.92 -0.35 -11.43
C ASN A 44 9.18 -0.42 -9.91
N ALA A 45 8.36 0.24 -9.10
CA ALA A 45 8.53 0.22 -7.66
C ALA A 45 8.01 -1.09 -7.07
N THR A 46 8.69 -1.56 -6.02
CA THR A 46 8.30 -2.78 -5.31
C THR A 46 7.88 -2.43 -3.89
N VAL A 47 6.74 -2.95 -3.46
CA VAL A 47 6.29 -2.84 -2.07
C VAL A 47 6.32 -4.22 -1.42
N SER A 48 7.01 -4.33 -0.31
CA SER A 48 7.06 -5.55 0.51
C SER A 48 6.57 -5.25 1.92
N ILE A 49 5.81 -6.17 2.48
CA ILE A 49 5.22 -6.05 3.82
C ILE A 49 5.67 -7.24 4.63
N ALA A 50 6.14 -6.98 5.85
CA ALA A 50 6.46 -8.00 6.82
C ALA A 50 5.71 -7.71 8.12
N CYS A 51 4.87 -8.66 8.55
CA CYS A 51 4.16 -8.62 9.82
C CYS A 51 4.65 -9.77 10.69
N ASP A 52 4.76 -9.55 12.00
CA ASP A 52 5.20 -10.58 12.93
C ASP A 52 4.09 -11.62 13.20
N ASP A 53 2.82 -11.22 13.13
CA ASP A 53 1.68 -12.12 13.36
C ASP A 53 1.28 -12.92 12.11
N LYS A 54 1.30 -14.24 12.23
CA LYS A 54 0.95 -15.20 11.16
C LYS A 54 -0.56 -15.36 10.93
N ASN A 55 -1.39 -14.86 11.85
CA ASN A 55 -2.85 -14.89 11.76
C ASN A 55 -3.41 -13.71 10.96
N MET A 56 -2.55 -12.78 10.56
CA MET A 56 -2.85 -11.68 9.67
C MET A 56 -2.15 -11.88 8.34
N GLN A 57 -2.87 -11.63 7.25
CA GLN A 57 -2.27 -11.51 5.93
C GLN A 57 -2.50 -10.09 5.45
N ILE A 58 -1.43 -9.42 5.02
CA ILE A 58 -1.50 -8.12 4.36
C ILE A 58 -0.92 -8.26 2.97
N GLU A 59 -1.65 -7.76 1.98
CA GLU A 59 -1.26 -7.71 0.59
C GLU A 59 -1.07 -6.26 0.16
N ALA A 60 -0.03 -6.02 -0.64
CA ALA A 60 0.17 -4.77 -1.37
C ALA A 60 -0.43 -4.92 -2.76
N LEU A 61 -1.52 -4.19 -3.03
CA LEU A 61 -2.16 -4.16 -4.34
C LEU A 61 -1.68 -2.92 -5.10
N PRO A 62 -0.83 -3.07 -6.13
CA PRO A 62 -0.40 -1.94 -6.93
C PRO A 62 -1.60 -1.32 -7.66
N CYS A 63 -1.61 -0.01 -7.69
CA CYS A 63 -2.59 0.78 -8.41
C CYS A 63 -1.99 1.16 -9.77
N ASP A 64 -2.40 0.44 -10.80
CA ASP A 64 -2.05 0.72 -12.19
C ASP A 64 -3.26 1.22 -12.97
N GLN A 65 -3.08 1.53 -14.26
CA GLN A 65 -4.16 2.01 -15.12
C GLN A 65 -5.31 1.00 -15.31
N ASN A 66 -5.07 -0.28 -15.03
CA ASN A 66 -6.03 -1.37 -15.20
C ASN A 66 -6.80 -1.69 -13.92
N ASN A 67 -6.32 -1.19 -12.77
CA ASN A 67 -6.96 -1.40 -11.47
C ASN A 67 -7.94 -0.26 -11.13
N THR A 68 -9.21 -0.46 -11.47
CA THR A 68 -10.29 0.52 -11.21
C THR A 68 -10.68 0.65 -9.73
N GLU A 69 -10.17 -0.23 -8.86
CA GLU A 69 -10.47 -0.16 -7.43
C GLU A 69 -9.65 0.92 -6.72
N CYS A 70 -8.55 1.37 -7.32
CA CYS A 70 -7.68 2.40 -6.78
C CYS A 70 -8.13 3.82 -7.17
N ALA A 71 -7.90 4.77 -6.27
CA ALA A 71 -8.00 6.19 -6.61
C ALA A 71 -6.78 6.65 -7.43
N ARG A 72 -7.02 7.60 -8.34
CA ARG A 72 -6.07 8.20 -9.30
C ARG A 72 -4.70 8.65 -8.77
N LEU A 73 -4.58 8.94 -7.49
CA LEU A 73 -3.32 9.43 -6.90
C LEU A 73 -2.62 8.36 -6.04
N GLN A 74 -3.22 7.18 -5.90
CA GLN A 74 -2.70 6.10 -5.08
C GLN A 74 -1.74 5.26 -5.91
N MET A 75 -0.62 4.92 -5.29
CA MET A 75 0.37 4.03 -5.87
C MET A 75 0.09 2.58 -5.47
N VAL A 76 -0.27 2.34 -4.21
CA VAL A 76 -0.57 1.00 -3.68
C VAL A 76 -1.67 1.09 -2.62
N GLU A 77 -2.60 0.14 -2.64
CA GLU A 77 -3.49 -0.14 -1.50
C GLU A 77 -2.95 -1.29 -0.67
N LEU A 78 -2.90 -1.11 0.65
CA LEU A 78 -2.62 -2.18 1.59
C LEU A 78 -3.94 -2.77 2.08
N ARG A 79 -4.16 -4.04 1.79
CA ARG A 79 -5.37 -4.75 2.21
C ARG A 79 -5.05 -5.92 3.10
N GLY A 80 -5.85 -6.11 4.14
CA GLY A 80 -5.64 -7.15 5.12
C GLY A 80 -6.81 -8.10 5.28
N THR A 81 -6.48 -9.33 5.63
CA THR A 81 -7.44 -10.37 6.00
C THR A 81 -6.99 -11.02 7.31
N TRP A 82 -7.92 -11.16 8.25
CA TRP A 82 -7.67 -11.82 9.53
C TRP A 82 -8.94 -12.43 10.14
N GLY A 83 -8.74 -13.47 10.96
CA GLY A 83 -9.80 -14.22 11.61
C GLY A 83 -10.34 -13.56 12.88
N ARG A 84 -11.15 -14.32 13.65
CA ARG A 84 -11.64 -13.91 14.97
C ARG A 84 -10.59 -14.18 16.06
N VAL A 85 -9.47 -13.50 15.97
CA VAL A 85 -8.40 -13.52 16.96
C VAL A 85 -7.99 -12.09 17.28
N ASN A 86 -7.63 -11.81 18.53
CA ASN A 86 -7.05 -10.52 18.88
C ASN A 86 -5.63 -10.49 18.32
N ILE A 87 -5.38 -9.58 17.38
CA ILE A 87 -4.07 -9.40 16.75
C ILE A 87 -3.59 -8.00 17.15
N ASP A 88 -2.49 -7.97 17.87
CA ASP A 88 -1.70 -6.77 18.14
C ASP A 88 -0.34 -7.01 17.48
N THR A 89 -0.15 -6.42 16.31
CA THR A 89 1.03 -6.65 15.47
C THR A 89 1.53 -5.35 14.87
N ASP A 90 2.85 -5.22 14.84
CA ASP A 90 3.52 -4.24 14.01
C ASP A 90 3.83 -4.88 12.66
N CYS A 91 3.67 -4.08 11.60
CA CYS A 91 4.05 -4.48 10.25
C CYS A 91 5.02 -3.45 9.66
N ALA A 92 6.16 -3.92 9.16
CA ALA A 92 7.10 -3.12 8.41
C ALA A 92 6.68 -3.09 6.93
N VAL A 93 6.46 -1.90 6.39
CA VAL A 93 6.22 -1.68 4.96
C VAL A 93 7.47 -1.06 4.35
N THR A 94 8.05 -1.74 3.37
CA THR A 94 9.21 -1.26 2.62
C THR A 94 8.78 -0.95 1.20
N VAL A 95 9.07 0.27 0.75
CA VAL A 95 8.83 0.71 -0.63
C VAL A 95 10.20 0.93 -1.28
N LEU A 96 10.50 0.15 -2.30
CA LEU A 96 11.70 0.28 -3.11
C LEU A 96 11.34 1.03 -4.38
N LEU A 97 11.90 2.22 -4.56
CA LEU A 97 11.77 3.00 -5.79
C LEU A 97 12.94 2.66 -6.73
N PRO A 98 12.72 2.57 -8.05
CA PRO A 98 13.68 2.02 -9.00
C PRO A 98 14.77 3.00 -9.44
N TYR A 99 15.09 4.03 -8.64
CA TYR A 99 16.14 5.01 -8.95
C TYR A 99 16.90 5.46 -7.70
N GLU A 100 18.21 5.17 -7.70
CA GLU A 100 19.31 6.12 -7.44
C GLU A 100 20.27 6.07 -8.65
#